data_AF-A0AAV2MW99-F1
#
_entry.id   AF-A0AAV2MW99-F1
#
_cell.length_a   1.000
_cell.length_b   1.000
_cell.length_c   1.000
_cell.angle_alpha   90.00
_cell.angle_beta   90.00
_cell.angle_gamma   90.00
#
_symmetry.space_group_name_H-M   'P 1'
#
loop_
_entity.id
_entity.type
_entity.pdbx_description
1 polymer ?
#
loop_
_entity_poly.entity_id
_entity_poly.type
_entity_poly.pdbx_seq_one_letter_code
_entity_poly.pdbx_strand_id
1 'polypeptide(L)'
;MRGRHTYDIIAKAINSVFMEYHIQNKVCCTTTDNGSNFVKAFRTFEKEKSDELEESEEFHNISELLTTDDVENASVEDIITLPPHHRCVSHTLNLIAVKDSEKALHDILYKKMYRTTIC
;
A
#
# COMPACT_ATOMS: atom_id res chain seq x y z
N MET A 1 -13.18 -1.16 -11.12
CA MET A 1 -13.79 -2.36 -10.49
C MET A 1 -15.23 -2.07 -10.12
N ARG A 2 -16.17 -2.96 -10.44
CA ARG A 2 -17.56 -2.90 -9.96
C ARG A 2 -17.80 -4.07 -9.00
N GLY A 3 -18.59 -3.85 -7.96
CA GLY A 3 -18.88 -4.87 -6.94
C GLY A 3 -18.14 -4.64 -5.64
N ARG A 4 -18.07 -5.68 -4.80
CA ARG A 4 -17.49 -5.58 -3.45
C ARG A 4 -15.96 -5.44 -3.54
N HIS A 5 -15.39 -4.49 -2.82
CA HIS A 5 -13.95 -4.28 -2.75
C HIS A 5 -13.37 -4.96 -1.51
N THR A 6 -13.44 -6.29 -1.45
CA THR A 6 -12.83 -7.07 -0.36
C THR A 6 -11.31 -7.09 -0.49
N TYR A 7 -10.61 -7.40 0.60
CA TYR A 7 -9.14 -7.36 0.67
C TYR A 7 -8.46 -8.27 -0.36
N ASP A 8 -9.04 -9.44 -0.66
CA ASP A 8 -8.57 -10.38 -1.68
C ASP A 8 -8.72 -9.83 -3.10
N ILE A 9 -9.86 -9.19 -3.41
CA ILE A 9 -10.08 -8.56 -4.72
C ILE A 9 -9.13 -7.38 -4.91
N ILE A 10 -8.89 -6.59 -3.86
CA ILE A 10 -7.94 -5.48 -3.89
C ILE A 10 -6.52 -5.98 -4.11
N ALA A 11 -6.09 -7.02 -3.38
CA ALA A 11 -4.76 -7.60 -3.53
C ALA A 11 -4.53 -8.13 -4.95
N LYS A 12 -5.52 -8.84 -5.52
CA LYS A 12 -5.51 -9.27 -6.92
C LYS A 12 -5.37 -8.09 -7.86
N ALA A 13 -6.16 -7.02 -7.66
CA ALA A 13 -6.10 -5.83 -8.49
C ALA A 13 -4.69 -5.22 -8.53
N ILE A 14 -4.09 -5.03 -7.36
CA ILE A 14 -2.78 -4.41 -7.19
C ILE A 14 -1.71 -5.28 -7.85
N ASN A 15 -1.73 -6.58 -7.58
CA ASN A 15 -0.79 -7.52 -8.19
C ASN A 15 -0.93 -7.59 -9.72
N SER A 16 -2.17 -7.58 -10.25
CA SER A 16 -2.41 -7.54 -11.70
C SER A 16 -1.78 -6.31 -12.33
N VAL A 17 -1.88 -5.13 -11.71
CA VAL A 17 -1.21 -3.91 -12.20
C VAL A 17 0.30 -4.08 -12.15
N PHE A 18 0.87 -4.63 -11.07
CA PHE A 18 2.32 -4.83 -11.01
C PHE A 18 2.85 -5.78 -12.08
N MET A 19 2.12 -6.86 -12.36
CA MET A 19 2.45 -7.82 -13.42
C MET A 19 2.26 -7.22 -14.81
N GLU A 20 1.18 -6.45 -15.04
CA GLU A 20 0.88 -5.77 -16.31
C GLU A 20 2.02 -4.84 -16.77
N TYR A 21 2.64 -4.14 -15.83
CA TYR A 21 3.78 -3.25 -16.12
C TYR A 21 5.15 -3.89 -15.88
N HIS A 22 5.22 -5.18 -15.53
CA HIS A 22 6.46 -5.88 -15.19
C HIS A 22 7.30 -5.16 -14.13
N ILE A 23 6.64 -4.67 -13.07
CA ILE A 23 7.25 -3.93 -11.96
C ILE A 23 7.13 -4.64 -10.61
N GLN A 24 6.59 -5.85 -10.55
CA GLN A 24 6.36 -6.59 -9.30
C GLN A 24 7.62 -6.73 -8.43
N ASN A 25 8.80 -6.86 -9.05
CA ASN A 25 10.09 -6.95 -8.35
C ASN A 25 10.79 -5.60 -8.18
N LYS A 26 10.20 -4.50 -8.67
CA LYS A 26 10.75 -3.14 -8.64
C LYS A 26 10.03 -2.23 -7.64
N VAL A 27 8.84 -2.62 -7.17
CA VAL A 27 8.09 -1.84 -6.17
C VAL A 27 8.67 -2.09 -4.78
N CYS A 28 9.27 -1.06 -4.18
CA CYS A 28 9.84 -1.13 -2.83
C CYS A 28 8.80 -0.98 -1.71
N CYS A 29 7.72 -0.24 -1.95
CA CYS A 29 6.63 -0.05 -1.02
C CYS A 29 5.37 0.44 -1.74
N THR A 30 4.20 0.24 -1.14
CA THR A 30 2.93 0.83 -1.59
C THR A 30 2.30 1.66 -0.49
N THR A 31 1.87 2.88 -0.82
CA THR A 31 1.19 3.77 0.13
C THR A 31 -0.31 3.83 -0.14
N THR A 32 -1.15 3.50 0.84
CA THR A 32 -2.62 3.65 0.75
C THR A 32 -3.19 4.34 1.98
N ASP A 33 -4.46 4.73 1.95
CA ASP A 33 -5.16 5.20 3.15
C ASP A 33 -5.33 4.10 4.22
N ASN A 34 -5.95 4.47 5.34
CA ASN A 34 -6.22 3.55 6.46
C ASN A 34 -7.45 2.65 6.22
N GLY A 35 -7.93 2.54 4.98
CA GLY A 35 -9.07 1.71 4.63
C GLY A 35 -8.85 0.26 5.06
N SER A 36 -9.81 -0.30 5.80
CA SER A 36 -9.66 -1.61 6.45
C SER A 36 -9.34 -2.73 5.47
N ASN A 37 -9.91 -2.70 4.27
CA ASN A 37 -9.63 -3.70 3.23
C ASN A 37 -8.23 -3.55 2.63
N PHE A 38 -7.69 -2.33 2.50
CA PHE A 38 -6.29 -2.13 2.10
C PHE A 38 -5.34 -2.65 3.17
N VAL A 39 -5.55 -2.21 4.42
CA VAL A 39 -4.72 -2.65 5.56
C VAL A 39 -4.75 -4.18 5.69
N LYS A 40 -5.90 -4.81 5.51
CA LYS A 40 -6.02 -6.28 5.53
C LYS A 40 -5.34 -6.93 4.33
N ALA A 41 -5.47 -6.37 3.13
CA ALA A 41 -4.84 -6.90 1.92
C ALA A 41 -3.33 -6.98 2.11
N PHE A 42 -2.69 -5.87 2.48
CA PHE A 42 -1.26 -5.87 2.70
C PHE A 42 -0.84 -6.76 3.88
N ARG A 43 -1.55 -6.74 5.02
CA ARG A 43 -1.23 -7.67 6.12
C ARG A 43 -1.32 -9.15 5.77
N THR A 44 -2.18 -9.53 4.81
CA THR A 44 -2.39 -10.93 4.42
C THR A 44 -1.46 -11.36 3.29
N PHE A 45 -1.08 -10.45 2.39
CA PHE A 45 -0.31 -10.77 1.18
C PHE A 45 1.07 -10.11 1.13
N GLU A 46 1.52 -9.43 2.19
CA GLU A 46 2.85 -8.82 2.24
C GLU A 46 3.93 -9.88 2.07
N LYS A 47 4.88 -9.62 1.16
CA LYS A 47 6.04 -10.47 0.91
C LYS A 47 6.86 -10.54 2.19
N GLU A 48 7.04 -11.74 2.74
CA GLU A 48 7.98 -11.93 3.84
C GLU A 48 9.35 -11.41 3.40
N LYS A 49 9.96 -10.57 4.23
CA LYS A 49 11.37 -10.20 4.02
C LYS A 49 12.16 -11.49 4.15
N SER A 50 12.61 -12.05 3.03
CA SER A 50 13.71 -12.99 3.05
C SER A 50 14.90 -12.19 3.55
N ASP A 51 15.24 -12.31 4.82
CA ASP A 51 16.45 -11.75 5.43
C ASP A 51 17.73 -12.43 4.88
N GLU A 52 17.68 -13.06 3.71
CA GLU A 52 18.78 -13.79 3.04
C GLU A 52 19.62 -12.90 2.10
N LEU A 53 19.41 -11.58 2.09
CA LEU A 53 20.37 -10.68 1.47
C LEU A 53 21.44 -10.31 2.50
N GLU A 54 22.25 -11.30 2.90
CA GLU A 54 23.66 -11.01 3.16
C GLU A 54 24.20 -10.44 1.84
N GLU A 55 24.45 -9.13 1.82
CA GLU A 55 25.14 -8.44 0.73
C GLU A 55 26.55 -9.04 0.57
N SER A 56 26.66 -10.14 -0.16
CA SER A 56 27.80 -10.31 -1.05
C SER A 56 27.56 -9.34 -2.21
N GLU A 57 28.24 -8.20 -2.21
CA GLU A 57 28.32 -7.31 -3.37
C GLU A 57 29.04 -8.04 -4.52
N GLU A 58 28.34 -8.96 -5.19
CA GLU A 58 28.80 -9.59 -6.41
C GLU A 58 28.35 -8.69 -7.59
N PHE A 59 29.30 -8.07 -8.27
CA PHE A 59 29.03 -7.23 -9.43
C PHE A 59 28.47 -8.08 -10.57
N HIS A 60 27.15 -8.18 -10.65
CA HIS A 60 26.49 -8.83 -11.78
C HIS A 60 26.60 -7.96 -13.04
N ASN A 61 26.94 -8.59 -14.17
CA ASN A 61 27.00 -7.92 -15.45
C ASN A 61 25.59 -7.43 -15.82
N ILE A 62 25.44 -6.14 -16.14
CA ILE A 62 24.14 -5.55 -16.50
C ILE A 62 23.49 -6.31 -17.68
N SER A 63 24.31 -6.85 -18.60
CA SER A 63 23.81 -7.65 -19.71
C SER A 63 23.22 -8.98 -19.26
N GLU A 64 23.70 -9.56 -18.16
CA GLU A 64 23.25 -10.86 -17.63
C GLU A 64 21.93 -10.71 -16.89
N LEU A 65 21.78 -9.64 -16.08
CA LEU A 65 20.53 -9.23 -15.43
C LEU A 65 19.41 -8.89 -16.43
N LEU A 66 19.79 -8.41 -17.62
CA LEU A 66 18.85 -8.12 -18.71
C LEU A 66 18.52 -9.35 -19.57
N THR A 67 19.28 -10.45 -19.45
CA THR A 67 19.06 -11.70 -20.19
C THR A 67 18.40 -12.79 -19.37
N THR A 68 18.40 -12.69 -18.04
CA THR A 68 17.55 -13.52 -17.17
C THR A 68 16.11 -13.04 -17.25
N ASP A 69 15.47 -13.25 -18.40
CA ASP A 69 14.02 -13.48 -18.49
C ASP A 69 13.72 -14.87 -17.89
N ASP A 70 14.21 -15.13 -16.67
CA ASP A 70 13.83 -16.26 -15.84
C ASP A 70 12.40 -16.02 -15.35
N VAL A 71 11.46 -16.15 -16.28
CA VAL A 71 10.19 -16.76 -15.96
C VAL A 71 10.36 -18.24 -16.27
N GLU A 72 10.97 -18.92 -15.30
CA GLU A 72 10.68 -20.33 -15.06
C GLU A 72 9.17 -20.52 -15.16
N ASN A 73 8.79 -21.28 -16.18
CA ASN A 73 7.44 -21.65 -16.52
C ASN A 73 6.94 -22.72 -15.52
N ALA A 74 6.81 -22.35 -14.25
CA ALA A 74 6.47 -23.26 -13.15
C ALA A 74 5.27 -22.73 -12.34
N SER A 75 4.07 -22.77 -12.92
CA SER A 75 2.79 -22.85 -12.17
C SER A 75 2.59 -21.89 -10.96
N VAL A 76 3.00 -20.62 -11.07
CA VAL A 76 2.88 -19.60 -10.00
C VAL A 76 1.56 -18.81 -10.06
N GLU A 77 0.51 -19.34 -10.71
CA GLU A 77 -0.69 -18.55 -11.03
C GLU A 77 -1.53 -18.08 -9.82
N ASP A 78 -1.22 -18.49 -8.58
CA ASP A 78 -2.06 -18.18 -7.42
C ASP A 78 -1.37 -17.53 -6.20
N ILE A 79 -0.04 -17.35 -6.18
CA ILE A 79 0.63 -16.76 -5.02
C ILE A 79 0.73 -15.25 -5.18
N ILE A 80 -0.27 -14.55 -4.66
CA ILE A 80 -0.29 -13.08 -4.59
C ILE A 80 0.69 -12.63 -3.50
N THR A 81 1.70 -11.86 -3.91
CA THR A 81 2.59 -11.16 -2.98
C THR A 81 2.55 -9.66 -3.23
N LEU A 82 2.47 -8.89 -2.16
CA LEU A 82 2.45 -7.44 -2.17
C LEU A 82 3.71 -6.90 -1.48
N PRO A 83 4.25 -5.77 -1.95
CA PRO A 83 5.38 -5.12 -1.29
C PRO A 83 4.96 -4.50 0.05
N PRO A 84 5.93 -4.05 0.87
CA PRO A 84 5.66 -3.40 2.15
C PRO A 84 4.65 -2.26 2.07
N HIS A 85 3.81 -2.16 3.10
CA HIS A 85 2.72 -1.19 3.15
C HIS A 85 3.03 0.03 4.01
N HIS A 86 2.85 1.22 3.43
CA HIS A 86 2.86 2.48 4.15
C HIS A 86 1.45 3.07 4.23
N ARG A 87 1.12 3.58 5.42
CA ARG A 87 -0.14 4.29 5.59
C ARG A 87 0.03 5.75 5.18
N CYS A 88 -0.94 6.26 4.44
CA CYS A 88 -0.96 7.62 3.96
C CYS A 88 -1.02 8.60 5.15
N VAL A 89 0.04 9.40 5.29
CA VAL A 89 0.16 10.41 6.34
C VAL A 89 -0.93 11.47 6.18
N SER A 90 -1.18 11.95 4.96
CA SER A 90 -2.21 12.96 4.68
C SER A 90 -3.60 12.49 5.11
N HIS A 91 -3.95 11.23 4.84
CA HIS A 91 -5.22 10.66 5.31
C HIS A 91 -5.29 10.60 6.84
N THR A 92 -4.19 10.22 7.49
CA THR A 92 -4.11 10.16 8.95
C THR A 92 -4.24 11.55 9.58
N LEU A 93 -3.56 12.56 9.03
CA LEU A 93 -3.67 13.95 9.47
C LEU A 93 -5.10 14.48 9.30
N ASN A 94 -5.77 14.14 8.20
CA ASN A 94 -7.17 14.50 7.99
C ASN A 94 -8.08 13.86 9.05
N LEU A 95 -7.90 12.57 9.38
CA LEU A 95 -8.67 11.92 10.44
C LEU A 95 -8.46 12.58 11.81
N ILE A 96 -7.21 12.95 12.13
CA ILE A 96 -6.88 13.66 13.38
C ILE A 96 -7.59 15.01 13.40
N ALA A 97 -7.45 15.83 12.36
CA ALA A 97 -8.08 17.15 12.28
C ALA A 97 -9.61 17.07 12.40
N VAL A 98 -10.25 16.10 11.73
CA VAL A 98 -11.70 15.87 11.85
C VAL A 98 -12.06 15.50 13.28
N LYS A 99 -11.36 14.54 13.90
CA LYS A 99 -11.68 14.09 15.27
C LYS A 99 -11.44 15.18 16.30
N ASP A 100 -10.40 15.99 16.14
CA ASP A 100 -10.10 17.07 17.06
C ASP A 100 -11.05 18.25 16.88
N SER A 101 -11.46 18.57 15.66
CA SER A 101 -12.51 19.58 15.43
C SER A 101 -13.87 19.13 15.99
N GLU A 102 -14.25 17.85 15.84
CA GLU A 102 -15.45 17.28 16.46
C GLU A 102 -15.43 17.40 18.00
N LYS A 103 -14.29 17.11 18.63
CA LYS A 103 -14.10 17.30 20.07
C LYS A 103 -14.20 18.77 20.45
N ALA A 104 -13.52 19.65 19.71
CA ALA A 104 -13.52 21.08 19.97
C ALA A 104 -14.92 21.71 19.86
N LEU A 105 -15.83 21.16 19.05
CA LEU A 105 -17.23 21.61 18.99
C LEU A 105 -18.02 21.43 20.30
N HIS A 106 -17.49 20.71 21.29
CA HIS A 106 -18.05 20.63 22.64
C HIS A 106 -17.70 21.88 23.48
N ASP A 107 -16.67 22.62 23.11
CA ASP A 107 -16.33 23.91 23.72
C ASP A 107 -17.25 25.02 23.17
N ILE A 108 -17.90 25.76 24.07
CA ILE A 108 -18.89 26.79 23.72
C ILE A 108 -18.24 27.96 22.95
N LEU A 109 -17.04 28.37 23.33
CA LEU A 109 -16.31 29.47 22.68
C LEU A 109 -15.88 29.05 21.27
N TYR A 110 -15.26 27.88 21.14
CA TYR A 110 -14.87 27.34 19.85
C TYR A 110 -16.06 27.17 18.91
N LYS A 111 -17.16 26.57 19.40
CA LYS A 111 -18.40 26.37 18.64
C LYS A 111 -19.01 27.69 18.17
N LYS A 112 -18.97 28.74 19.00
CA LYS A 112 -19.44 30.08 18.62
C LYS A 112 -18.59 30.64 17.49
N MET A 113 -17.25 30.61 17.63
CA MET A 113 -16.33 31.09 16.60
C MET A 113 -16.47 30.32 15.29
N TYR A 114 -16.54 28.99 15.34
CA TYR A 114 -16.76 28.11 14.19
C TYR A 114 -18.00 28.51 13.37
N ARG A 115 -19.14 28.73 14.06
CA ARG A 115 -20.40 29.14 13.42
C ARG A 115 -20.33 30.53 12.80
N THR A 116 -19.60 31.45 13.41
CA THR A 116 -19.44 32.81 12.87
C THR A 116 -18.47 32.87 11.67
N THR A 117 -17.51 31.94 11.60
CA THR A 117 -16.46 31.93 10.56
C THR A 117 -16.89 31.22 9.26
N ILE A 118 -17.83 30.29 9.33
CA ILE A 118 -18.31 29.49 8.18
C ILE A 118 -19.61 30.06 7.58
N CYS A 119 -20.05 31.24 8.01
CA CYS A 119 -21.13 32.00 7.39
C CYS A 119 -20.64 32.87 6.23
#